data_AF-A0A7C5P6W9-F1
#
_entry.id   AF-A0A7C5P6W9-F1
#
_cell.length_a   1.000
_cell.length_b   1.000
_cell.length_c   1.000
_cell.angle_alpha   90.00
_cell.angle_beta   90.00
_cell.angle_gamma   90.00
#
_symmetry.space_group_name_H-M   'P 1'
#
loop_
_entity.id
_entity.type
_entity.pdbx_description
1 polymer ?
#
loop_
_entity_poly.entity_id
_entity_poly.type
_entity_poly.pdbx_seq_one_letter_code
_entity_poly.pdbx_strand_id
1 'polypeptide(L)'
;MKWSEIPRDAKAYMLYHTIIAPQLIVWTLLPLYMMYSGYSVLEVGAFFTAVNIIAIPLTYLLGRAFNKWDIKKGLMVIDALDGIAYVLYGFAKGIIAPIMLFAGRTVEKLSTVL
;
A
#
# COMPACT_ATOMS: atom_id res chain seq x y z
N MET A 1 -6.66 -30.10 -14.01
CA MET A 1 -7.80 -29.19 -14.26
C MET A 1 -7.42 -28.20 -15.34
N LYS A 2 -8.26 -28.05 -16.36
CA LYS A 2 -8.13 -27.01 -17.38
C LYS A 2 -8.77 -25.72 -16.88
N TRP A 3 -8.25 -24.57 -17.27
CA TRP A 3 -8.82 -23.27 -16.89
C TRP A 3 -10.32 -23.17 -17.20
N SER A 4 -10.76 -23.72 -18.33
CA SER A 4 -12.18 -23.76 -18.73
C SER A 4 -13.09 -24.45 -17.70
N GLU A 5 -12.58 -25.41 -16.94
CA GLU A 5 -13.34 -26.25 -15.98
C GLU A 5 -13.57 -25.56 -14.62
N ILE A 6 -12.86 -24.46 -14.34
CA ILE A 6 -12.97 -23.75 -13.06
C ILE A 6 -14.25 -22.88 -13.06
N PRO A 7 -15.06 -22.91 -11.98
CA PRO A 7 -16.22 -22.03 -11.82
C PRO A 7 -15.85 -20.55 -11.97
N ARG A 8 -16.77 -19.74 -12.52
CA ARG A 8 -16.52 -18.32 -12.81
C ARG A 8 -16.06 -17.54 -11.57
N ASP A 9 -16.69 -17.78 -10.43
CA ASP A 9 -16.37 -17.07 -9.18
C ASP A 9 -14.98 -17.44 -8.65
N ALA A 10 -14.58 -18.70 -8.79
CA ALA A 10 -13.25 -19.16 -8.42
C ALA A 10 -12.16 -18.56 -9.34
N LYS A 11 -12.44 -18.41 -10.64
CA LYS A 11 -11.53 -17.68 -11.56
C LYS A 11 -11.37 -16.22 -11.16
N ALA A 12 -12.48 -15.55 -10.82
CA ALA A 12 -12.46 -14.15 -10.40
C ALA A 12 -11.63 -14.00 -9.11
N TYR A 13 -11.82 -14.90 -8.15
CA TYR A 13 -11.04 -14.93 -6.91
C TYR A 13 -9.54 -15.16 -7.16
N MET A 14 -9.19 -16.11 -8.03
CA MET A 14 -7.81 -16.39 -8.40
C MET A 14 -7.15 -15.18 -9.08
N LEU A 15 -7.84 -14.53 -10.00
CA LEU A 15 -7.35 -13.33 -10.68
C LEU A 15 -7.14 -12.18 -9.70
N TYR A 16 -8.11 -11.93 -8.83
CA TYR A 16 -8.03 -10.93 -7.78
C TYR A 16 -6.80 -11.16 -6.88
N HIS A 17 -6.61 -12.39 -6.37
CA HIS A 17 -5.44 -12.74 -5.55
C HIS A 17 -4.12 -12.62 -6.31
N THR A 18 -4.10 -12.93 -7.60
CA THR A 18 -2.89 -12.79 -8.43
C THR A 18 -2.48 -11.32 -8.57
N ILE A 19 -3.44 -10.42 -8.67
CA ILE A 19 -3.19 -8.97 -8.78
C ILE A 19 -2.68 -8.40 -7.45
N ILE A 20 -3.21 -8.89 -6.33
CA ILE A 20 -2.92 -8.34 -5.00
C ILE A 20 -1.70 -8.98 -4.34
N ALA A 21 -1.36 -10.23 -4.65
CA ALA A 21 -0.24 -10.93 -4.03
C ALA A 21 1.13 -10.19 -4.07
N PRO A 22 1.52 -9.48 -5.15
CA PRO A 22 2.77 -8.72 -5.16
C PRO A 22 2.86 -7.66 -4.06
N GLN A 23 1.71 -7.10 -3.66
CA GLN A 23 1.58 -6.06 -2.65
C GLN A 23 2.09 -6.55 -1.28
N LEU A 24 1.91 -7.84 -0.99
CA LEU A 24 2.31 -8.48 0.28
C LEU A 24 3.82 -8.50 0.54
N ILE A 25 4.66 -8.29 -0.48
CA ILE A 25 6.12 -8.40 -0.38
C ILE A 25 6.79 -7.02 -0.32
N VAL A 26 6.08 -5.96 -0.70
CA VAL A 26 6.66 -4.61 -0.88
C VAL A 26 7.17 -4.01 0.43
N TRP A 27 6.57 -4.38 1.56
CA TRP A 27 6.96 -3.89 2.89
C TRP A 27 8.45 -4.11 3.20
N THR A 28 9.02 -5.21 2.70
CA THR A 28 10.46 -5.51 2.86
C THR A 28 11.31 -4.83 1.81
N LEU A 29 10.77 -4.63 0.60
CA LEU A 29 11.52 -4.09 -0.54
C LEU A 29 11.70 -2.58 -0.48
N LEU A 30 10.75 -1.83 0.12
CA LEU A 30 10.82 -0.37 0.14
C LEU A 30 12.00 0.18 0.95
N PRO A 31 12.29 -0.27 2.20
CA PRO A 31 13.48 0.16 2.93
C PRO A 31 14.77 -0.16 2.17
N LEU A 32 14.85 -1.36 1.58
CA LEU A 32 15.98 -1.77 0.75
C LEU A 32 16.13 -0.83 -0.46
N TYR A 33 15.05 -0.53 -1.16
CA TYR A 33 15.03 0.38 -2.30
C TYR A 33 15.51 1.78 -1.93
N MET A 34 15.07 2.32 -0.79
CA MET A 34 15.55 3.61 -0.29
C MET A 34 17.05 3.56 0.01
N MET A 35 17.54 2.50 0.65
CA MET A 35 18.98 2.33 0.90
C MET A 35 19.79 2.24 -0.40
N TYR A 36 19.31 1.48 -1.40
CA TYR A 36 19.93 1.43 -2.74
C TYR A 36 19.90 2.78 -3.45
N SER A 37 18.93 3.64 -3.14
CA SER A 37 18.81 5.00 -3.68
C SER A 37 19.69 6.03 -2.95
N GLY A 38 20.50 5.59 -1.98
CA GLY A 38 21.48 6.42 -1.29
C GLY A 38 21.07 6.90 0.11
N TYR A 39 19.91 6.47 0.62
CA TYR A 39 19.50 6.80 1.98
C TYR A 39 20.28 5.95 2.99
N SER A 40 20.78 6.56 4.06
CA SER A 40 21.32 5.85 5.21
C SER A 40 20.22 5.16 6.01
N VAL A 41 20.61 4.17 6.81
CA VAL A 41 19.68 3.46 7.72
C VAL A 41 18.97 4.44 8.67
N LEU A 42 19.67 5.47 9.14
CA LEU A 42 19.10 6.49 10.01
C LEU A 42 18.04 7.33 9.29
N GLU A 43 18.30 7.74 8.05
CA GLU A 43 17.35 8.52 7.25
C GLU A 43 16.10 7.70 6.91
N VAL A 44 16.26 6.42 6.56
CA VAL A 44 15.12 5.51 6.35
C VAL A 44 14.31 5.37 7.64
N GLY A 45 14.97 5.17 8.78
CA GLY A 45 14.30 5.09 10.09
C GLY A 45 13.51 6.37 10.41
N ALA A 46 14.16 7.54 10.30
CA ALA A 46 13.54 8.83 10.54
C ALA A 46 12.34 9.09 9.60
N PHE A 47 12.47 8.71 8.33
CA PHE A 47 11.40 8.80 7.35
C PHE A 47 10.17 7.97 7.75
N PHE A 48 10.37 6.69 8.11
CA PHE A 48 9.28 5.83 8.57
C PHE A 48 8.65 6.36 9.86
N THR A 49 9.44 6.92 10.78
CA THR A 49 8.91 7.59 11.97
C THR A 49 8.02 8.77 11.62
N ALA A 50 8.46 9.66 10.73
CA ALA A 50 7.67 10.80 10.28
C ALA A 50 6.33 10.37 9.66
N VAL A 51 6.35 9.35 8.80
CA VAL A 51 5.12 8.79 8.22
C VAL A 51 4.20 8.24 9.31
N ASN A 52 4.72 7.50 10.29
CA ASN A 52 3.88 6.96 11.36
C ASN A 52 3.23 8.07 12.21
N ILE A 53 3.95 9.17 12.48
CA ILE A 53 3.39 10.31 13.21
C ILE A 53 2.20 10.91 12.44
N ILE A 54 2.33 11.10 11.13
CA ILE A 54 1.24 11.62 10.29
C ILE A 54 0.10 10.59 10.12
N ALA A 55 0.42 9.30 10.12
CA ALA A 55 -0.59 8.26 9.98
C ALA A 55 -1.57 8.24 11.17
N ILE A 56 -1.14 8.56 12.40
CA ILE A 56 -1.99 8.56 13.60
C ILE A 56 -3.28 9.40 13.41
N PRO A 57 -3.21 10.71 13.09
CA PRO A 57 -4.42 11.50 12.87
C PRO A 57 -5.20 11.06 11.63
N LEU A 58 -4.52 10.62 10.57
CA LEU A 58 -5.19 10.17 9.33
C LEU A 58 -6.00 8.88 9.55
N THR A 59 -5.45 7.92 10.29
CA THR A 59 -6.15 6.69 10.69
C THR A 59 -7.40 7.01 11.49
N TYR A 60 -7.33 7.96 12.44
CA TYR A 60 -8.51 8.37 13.20
C TYR A 60 -9.62 8.91 12.29
N LEU A 61 -9.26 9.78 11.34
CA LEU A 61 -10.22 10.37 10.39
C LEU A 61 -10.84 9.30 9.48
N LEU A 62 -10.02 8.40 8.94
CA LEU A 62 -10.48 7.33 8.06
C LEU A 62 -11.30 6.27 8.80
N GLY A 63 -10.88 5.87 10.00
CA GLY A 63 -11.63 4.93 10.84
C GLY A 63 -13.02 5.46 11.19
N ARG A 64 -13.15 6.76 11.44
CA ARG A 64 -14.46 7.41 11.64
C ARG A 64 -15.36 7.34 10.40
N ALA A 65 -14.78 7.45 9.20
CA ALA A 65 -15.52 7.29 7.95
C ALA A 65 -15.92 5.82 7.70
N PHE A 66 -15.00 4.88 7.97
CA PHE A 66 -15.19 3.43 7.81
C PHE A 66 -16.31 2.86 8.68
N ASN A 67 -16.53 3.39 9.89
CA ASN A 67 -17.64 2.98 10.76
C ASN A 67 -19.04 3.12 10.12
N LYS A 68 -19.15 3.88 9.02
CA LYS A 68 -20.41 4.07 8.28
C LYS A 68 -20.50 3.20 7.02
N TRP A 69 -19.46 2.43 6.70
CA TRP A 69 -19.35 1.70 5.44
C TRP A 69 -19.56 0.20 5.62
N ASP A 70 -20.17 -0.41 4.60
CA ASP A 70 -20.26 -1.86 4.52
C ASP A 70 -18.86 -2.48 4.35
N ILE A 71 -18.63 -3.66 4.93
CA ILE A 71 -17.35 -4.38 4.89
C ILE A 71 -16.80 -4.51 3.45
N LYS A 72 -17.67 -4.79 2.48
CA LYS A 72 -17.26 -4.91 1.06
C LYS A 72 -16.68 -3.61 0.50
N LYS A 73 -17.26 -2.46 0.84
CA LYS A 73 -16.77 -1.14 0.41
C LYS A 73 -15.46 -0.82 1.10
N GLY A 74 -15.35 -1.16 2.39
CA GLY A 74 -14.11 -1.00 3.14
C GLY A 74 -12.95 -1.76 2.51
N LEU A 75 -13.17 -3.05 2.20
CA LEU A 75 -12.15 -3.90 1.57
C LEU A 75 -11.69 -3.34 0.20
N MET A 76 -12.64 -2.90 -0.63
CA MET A 76 -12.32 -2.27 -1.92
C MET A 76 -11.48 -1.00 -1.76
N VAL A 77 -11.74 -0.20 -0.72
CA VAL A 77 -10.97 1.03 -0.46
C VAL A 77 -9.56 0.69 0.01
N ILE A 78 -9.40 -0.32 0.87
CA ILE A 78 -8.08 -0.80 1.31
C ILE A 78 -7.26 -1.23 0.10
N ASP A 79 -7.80 -2.10 -0.76
CA ASP A 79 -7.11 -2.57 -1.96
C ASP A 79 -6.75 -1.42 -2.93
N ALA A 80 -7.65 -0.45 -3.07
CA ALA A 80 -7.42 0.73 -3.92
C ALA A 80 -6.32 1.64 -3.35
N LEU A 81 -6.33 1.91 -2.04
CA LEU A 81 -5.28 2.67 -1.37
C LEU A 81 -3.92 1.98 -1.54
N ASP A 82 -3.89 0.66 -1.37
CA ASP A 82 -2.68 -0.13 -1.53
C ASP A 82 -2.14 -0.04 -2.97
N GLY A 83 -3.03 -0.19 -3.97
CA GLY A 83 -2.69 0.01 -5.38
C GLY A 83 -2.13 1.42 -5.67
N ILE A 84 -2.75 2.46 -5.11
CA ILE A 84 -2.28 3.86 -5.26
C ILE A 84 -0.88 4.03 -4.66
N ALA A 85 -0.61 3.45 -3.49
CA ALA A 85 0.71 3.52 -2.88
C ALA A 85 1.81 2.95 -3.79
N TYR A 86 1.56 1.82 -4.46
CA TYR A 86 2.53 1.23 -5.38
C TYR A 86 2.73 2.04 -6.66
N VAL A 87 1.67 2.64 -7.18
CA VAL A 87 1.79 3.57 -8.30
C VAL A 87 2.67 4.76 -7.90
N LEU A 88 2.50 5.30 -6.69
CA LEU A 88 3.35 6.38 -6.15
C LEU A 88 4.81 5.95 -6.02
N TYR A 89 5.08 4.74 -5.53
CA TYR A 89 6.45 4.20 -5.50
C TYR A 89 7.04 4.03 -6.91
N GLY A 90 6.26 3.59 -7.89
CA GLY A 90 6.71 3.49 -9.29
C GLY A 90 7.12 4.83 -9.90
N PHE A 91 6.48 5.92 -9.46
CA PHE A 91 6.80 7.30 -9.86
C PHE A 91 7.89 7.96 -9.03
N ALA A 92 8.41 7.30 -7.98
CA ALA A 92 9.47 7.83 -7.15
C ALA A 92 10.82 7.84 -7.90
N LYS A 93 11.01 8.81 -8.80
CA LYS A 93 12.23 8.98 -9.58
C LYS A 93 12.70 10.43 -9.59
N GLY A 94 14.02 10.63 -9.55
CA GLY A 94 14.63 11.97 -9.60
C GLY A 94 14.26 12.84 -8.40
N ILE A 95 14.13 14.15 -8.62
CA ILE A 95 13.90 15.15 -7.55
C ILE A 95 12.59 14.92 -6.78
N ILE A 96 11.57 14.34 -7.42
CA ILE A 96 10.26 14.10 -6.79
C ILE A 96 10.23 12.82 -5.93
N ALA A 97 11.29 12.01 -5.97
CA ALA A 97 11.32 10.71 -5.29
C ALA A 97 10.98 10.78 -3.79
N PRO A 98 11.54 11.71 -2.98
CA PRO A 98 11.22 11.77 -1.55
C PRO A 98 9.74 12.04 -1.28
N ILE A 99 9.11 12.90 -2.08
CA ILE A 99 7.69 13.26 -1.95
C ILE A 99 6.81 12.07 -2.34
N MET A 100 7.13 11.41 -3.45
CA MET A 100 6.39 10.24 -3.93
C MET A 100 6.51 9.05 -2.98
N LEU A 101 7.71 8.82 -2.41
CA LEU A 101 7.91 7.83 -1.35
C LEU A 101 7.09 8.18 -0.13
N PHE A 102 7.04 9.46 0.26
CA PHE A 102 6.35 9.87 1.49
C PHE A 102 4.84 9.73 1.35
N ALA A 103 4.29 10.19 0.23
CA ALA A 103 2.89 10.03 -0.10
C ALA A 103 2.53 8.54 -0.20
N GLY A 104 3.31 7.76 -0.96
CA GLY A 104 3.09 6.32 -1.11
C GLY A 104 3.10 5.60 0.24
N ARG A 105 4.09 5.88 1.09
CA ARG A 105 4.23 5.24 2.40
C ARG A 105 3.15 5.61 3.37
N THR A 106 2.67 6.84 3.31
CA THR A 106 1.53 7.30 4.11
C THR A 106 0.26 6.60 3.66
N VAL A 107 0.00 6.51 2.36
CA VAL A 107 -1.17 5.83 1.80
C VAL A 107 -1.15 4.33 2.13
N GLU A 108 -0.01 3.65 1.96
CA GLU A 108 0.18 2.24 2.33
C GLU A 108 -0.02 2.02 3.84
N LYS A 109 0.41 2.96 4.68
CA LYS A 109 0.17 2.84 6.12
C LYS A 109 -1.32 2.86 6.44
N LEU A 110 -2.10 3.63 5.68
CA LEU A 110 -3.54 3.72 5.87
C LEU A 110 -4.26 2.46 5.36
N SER A 111 -3.84 1.88 4.23
CA SER A 111 -4.39 0.60 3.76
C SER A 111 -4.17 -0.52 4.77
N THR A 112 -3.02 -0.54 5.46
CA THR A 112 -2.68 -1.62 6.42
C THR A 112 -3.42 -1.52 7.75
N VAL A 113 -3.81 -0.31 8.18
CA VAL A 113 -4.35 -0.07 9.54
C VAL A 113 -5.89 -0.08 9.58
N LEU A 114 -6.55 0.16 8.45
CA LEU A 114 -8.00 0.11 8.31
C LEU A 114 -8.50 -1.34 8.20
#